data_AF-A0A6P1BZD6-F1
#
_entry.id   AF-A0A6P1BZD6-F1
#
_cell.length_a   1.000
_cell.length_b   1.000
_cell.length_c   1.000
_cell.angle_alpha   90.00
_cell.angle_beta   90.00
_cell.angle_gamma   90.00
#
_symmetry.space_group_name_H-M   'P 1'
#
loop_
_entity.id
_entity.type
_entity.pdbx_description
1 polymer ?
#
loop_
_entity_poly.entity_id
_entity_poly.type
_entity_poly.pdbx_seq_one_letter_code
_entity_poly.pdbx_strand_id
1 'polypeptide(L)' 'GLAWAVGIPRHLKVYPVDVKLIWPITKVRGKPRKHHVPDILSIAAEQMLASAKWKTVSWRSGTKGRL' A
#
# COMPACT_ATOMS: atom_id res chain seq x y z
N GLY A 1 3.04 -9.65 29.32
CA GLY A 1 3.17 -9.50 27.85
C GLY A 1 4.07 -8.30 27.59
N LEU A 2 4.87 -8.33 26.52
CA LEU A 2 5.67 -7.18 26.10
C LEU A 2 4.76 -6.05 25.61
N ALA A 3 5.14 -4.79 25.86
CA ALA A 3 4.46 -3.62 25.33
C ALA A 3 4.90 -3.35 23.89
N TRP A 4 3.95 -3.09 23.01
CA TRP A 4 4.22 -2.78 21.59
C TRP A 4 3.41 -1.56 21.15
N ALA A 5 3.94 -0.83 20.19
CA ALA A 5 3.25 0.26 19.52
C ALA A 5 3.27 0.01 18.00
N VAL A 6 2.19 0.35 17.32
CA VAL A 6 2.06 0.24 15.86
C VAL A 6 1.43 1.54 15.35
N GLY A 7 1.87 2.00 14.18
CA GLY A 7 1.34 3.21 13.55
C GLY A 7 1.55 3.19 12.04
N ILE A 8 0.83 4.05 11.33
CA ILE A 8 0.95 4.22 9.88
C ILE A 8 1.87 5.42 9.61
N PRO A 9 2.95 5.27 8.83
CA PRO A 9 3.80 6.39 8.47
C PRO A 9 3.01 7.46 7.68
N ARG A 10 3.12 8.72 8.09
CA ARG A 10 2.41 9.86 7.46
C ARG A 10 2.64 9.97 5.95
N HIS A 11 3.84 9.62 5.49
CA HIS A 11 4.23 9.74 4.08
C HIS A 11 4.03 8.44 3.28
N LEU A 12 3.44 7.39 3.87
CA LEU A 12 3.16 6.15 3.16
C LEU A 12 2.04 6.38 2.14
N LYS A 13 2.39 6.23 0.86
CA LYS A 13 1.48 6.33 -0.29
C LYS A 13 1.24 4.95 -0.87
N VAL A 14 -0.01 4.69 -1.25
CA VAL A 14 -0.46 3.39 -1.77
C VAL A 14 -1.33 3.61 -3.01
N TYR A 15 -1.40 2.60 -3.86
CA TYR A 15 -2.40 2.51 -4.92
C TYR A 15 -3.50 1.54 -4.48
N PRO A 16 -4.77 1.84 -4.79
CA PRO A 16 -5.85 0.90 -4.58
C PRO A 16 -5.73 -0.29 -5.56
N VAL A 17 -6.47 -1.35 -5.28
CA VAL A 17 -6.36 -2.64 -6.00
C VAL A 17 -6.75 -2.54 -7.48
N ASP A 18 -7.60 -1.58 -7.83
CA ASP A 18 -8.15 -1.36 -9.16
C ASP A 18 -7.30 -0.45 -10.06
N VAL A 19 -6.13 0.00 -9.58
CA VAL A 19 -5.18 0.80 -10.36
C VAL A 19 -4.77 0.07 -11.65
N LYS A 20 -4.74 0.80 -12.76
CA LYS A 20 -4.27 0.29 -14.06
C LYS A 20 -3.01 1.02 -14.49
N LEU A 21 -2.11 0.28 -15.13
CA LEU A 21 -0.91 0.82 -15.74
C LEU A 21 -1.16 1.11 -17.21
N ILE A 22 -1.37 2.37 -17.55
CA ILE A 22 -1.68 2.83 -18.90
C ILE A 22 -0.46 3.42 -19.59
N TRP A 23 -0.45 3.35 -20.92
CA TRP A 23 0.51 4.14 -21.68
C TRP A 23 0.08 5.60 -21.64
N PRO A 24 0.96 6.53 -21.23
CA PRO A 24 0.58 7.92 -21.08
C PRO A 24 0.26 8.55 -22.45
N ILE A 25 -0.97 9.05 -22.59
CA ILE A 25 -1.45 9.67 -23.84
C ILE A 25 -0.88 11.09 -24.02
N THR A 26 -0.52 11.75 -22.91
CA THR A 26 0.07 13.09 -22.95
C THR A 26 1.48 13.07 -23.53
N LYS A 27 1.75 13.91 -24.54
CA LYS A 27 3.12 14.17 -25.02
C LYS A 27 3.97 14.69 -23.86
N VAL A 28 4.89 13.87 -23.37
CA VAL A 28 5.83 14.25 -22.30
C VAL A 28 6.89 15.17 -22.91
N ARG A 29 7.09 16.36 -22.34
CA ARG A 29 8.23 17.22 -22.70
C ARG A 29 9.51 16.58 -22.17
N GLY A 30 10.43 16.22 -23.07
CA GLY A 30 11.70 15.57 -22.72
C GLY A 30 11.78 14.11 -23.16
N LYS A 31 12.56 13.30 -22.42
CA LYS A 31 12.81 11.90 -22.79
C LYS A 31 11.50 11.08 -22.74
N PRO A 32 11.18 10.33 -23.82
CA PRO A 32 10.01 9.45 -23.81
C PRO A 32 10.05 8.48 -22.63
N ARG A 33 8.87 8.21 -22.06
CA ARG A 33 8.75 7.22 -21.00
C ARG A 33 9.02 5.82 -21.55
N LYS A 34 9.71 5.02 -20.74
CA LYS A 34 9.97 3.61 -21.02
C LYS A 34 8.96 2.67 -20.34
N HIS A 35 8.16 3.19 -19.41
CA HIS A 35 7.25 2.41 -18.57
C HIS A 35 5.86 3.04 -18.55
N HIS A 36 4.86 2.19 -18.33
CA HIS A 36 3.48 2.59 -18.10
C HIS A 36 3.37 3.43 -16.82
N VAL A 37 2.33 4.24 -16.74
CA VAL A 37 2.01 5.06 -15.57
C VAL A 37 0.69 4.63 -14.95
N PRO A 38 0.52 4.76 -13.63
CA PRO A 38 -0.79 4.62 -13.01
C PRO A 38 -1.80 5.59 -13.63
N ASP A 39 -3.01 5.10 -13.85
CA ASP A 39 -4.15 5.88 -14.33
C ASP A 39 -4.72 6.82 -13.27
N ILE A 40 -4.42 6.57 -11.99
CA ILE A 40 -4.83 7.38 -10.84
C ILE A 40 -3.64 7.81 -9.98
N LEU A 41 -3.84 8.86 -9.18
CA LEU A 41 -2.85 9.31 -8.19
C LEU A 41 -2.82 8.39 -6.97
N SER A 42 -1.64 8.29 -6.34
CA SER A 42 -1.49 7.57 -5.08
C SER A 42 -2.18 8.30 -3.93
N ILE A 43 -2.76 7.51 -3.02
CA ILE A 43 -3.48 8.01 -1.83
C ILE A 43 -2.67 7.74 -0.56
N ALA A 44 -2.97 8.45 0.53
CA ALA A 44 -2.34 8.13 1.81
C ALA A 44 -2.82 6.76 2.32
N ALA A 45 -1.92 5.96 2.87
CA ALA A 45 -2.26 4.64 3.39
C ALA A 45 -3.34 4.70 4.49
N GLU A 46 -3.28 5.71 5.34
CA GLU A 46 -4.29 5.98 6.36
C GLU A 46 -5.69 6.15 5.75
N GLN A 47 -5.81 6.92 4.66
CA GLN A 47 -7.10 7.14 4.00
C GLN A 47 -7.67 5.84 3.41
N MET A 48 -6.82 5.00 2.81
CA MET A 48 -7.24 3.71 2.26
C MET A 48 -7.71 2.75 3.36
N LEU A 49 -6.95 2.69 4.46
CA LEU A 49 -7.20 1.78 5.56
C LEU A 49 -8.39 2.21 6.42
N ALA A 50 -8.73 3.50 6.47
CA ALA A 50 -9.90 4.02 7.17
C ALA A 50 -11.22 3.41 6.66
N SER A 51 -11.30 3.10 5.36
CA SER A 51 -12.46 2.44 4.74
C SER A 51 -12.35 0.92 4.64
N ALA A 52 -11.21 0.34 5.04
CA ALA A 52 -10.95 -1.08 4.84
C ALA A 52 -11.70 -1.95 5.87
N LYS A 53 -12.10 -3.15 5.44
CA LYS A 53 -12.63 -4.17 6.36
C LYS A 53 -11.48 -4.86 7.08
N TRP A 54 -11.39 -4.68 8.39
CA TRP A 54 -10.36 -5.28 9.22
C TRP A 54 -10.70 -6.72 9.60
N LYS A 55 -9.66 -7.55 9.77
CA LYS A 55 -9.77 -8.89 10.34
C LYS A 55 -8.88 -8.97 11.57
N THR A 56 -9.47 -9.37 12.70
CA THR A 56 -8.70 -9.62 13.92
C THR A 56 -7.84 -10.87 13.74
N VAL A 57 -6.56 -10.73 14.03
CA VAL A 57 -5.58 -11.83 14.01
C VAL A 57 -5.01 -11.99 15.41
N SER A 58 -5.02 -13.21 15.92
CA SER A 58 -4.36 -13.55 17.20
C SER A 58 -3.00 -14.17 16.92
N TRP A 59 -1.96 -13.62 17.53
CA TRP A 59 -0.65 -14.27 17.58
C TRP A 59 -0.67 -15.34 18.67
N ARG A 60 -0.09 -16.51 18.40
CA ARG A 60 0.16 -17.48 19.48
C ARG A 60 1.30 -16.97 20.35
N SER A 61 1.09 -16.96 21.66
CA SER A 61 2.16 -16.76 22.63
C SER A 61 2.95 -18.06 22.78
N GLY A 62 4.16 -18.11 22.22
CA GLY A 62 5.07 -19.25 22.36
C GLY A 62 6.08 -19.33 21.22
N THR A 63 7.17 -20.05 21.43
CA THR A 63 8.12 -20.43 20.37
C THR A 63 7.44 -21.44 19.44
N LYS A 64 7.65 -21.33 18.13
CA LYS A 64 7.19 -22.33 17.16
C LYS A 64 7.88 -23.67 17.49
N GLY A 65 7.18 -24.55 18.22
CA GLY A 65 7.67 -25.90 18.53
C GLY A 65 7.86 -26.72 17.25
N ARG A 66 8.66 -27.79 17.34
CA ARG A 66 8.93 -28.66 16.18
C ARG A 66 7.67 -29.44 15.80
N LEU A 67 7.38 -29.48 14.49
CA LEU A 67 6.28 -30.22 13.88
C LEU A 67 6.40 -31.72 14.13
#